data_AF-A0A660UZC9-F1
#
_entry.id   AF-A0A660UZC9-F1
#
_cell.length_a   1.000
_cell.length_b   1.000
_cell.length_c   1.000
_cell.angle_alpha   90.00
_cell.angle_beta   90.00
_cell.angle_gamma   90.00
#
_symmetry.space_group_name_H-M   'P 1'
#
loop_
_entity.id
_entity.type
_entity.pdbx_description
1 polymer ?
#
loop_
_entity_poly.entity_id
_entity_poly.type
_entity_poly.pdbx_seq_one_letter_code
_entity_poly.pdbx_strand_id
1 'polypeptide(L)'
;MQEWYMVNMTTPKVTFQDSTSDYYGSLTIAALAELIVNAADRAARDELLSRRVCAVNGERLSVPEYLLSLKDCVKLPKYASVMLIEGAFDRTLSKFFSFPGDGNGHVNCRCYYRPFLKYVEPLICGKDFMEQERIAANKLRSFIYRQFRWSLCDAMRKANGFSKTYQWKISDLENYKVQMPSVMTGKQCKKFLEENIGQSDTKNVSTQQDIQHIIDEQLFVPSMIPLGADCFDTFASQTTISPLEQLIESETKDNLQLSLCIANEKADNLDSVRISIARIGRDKVRKLVVAIFDAIDTANYRPSVLGREFGVSPAAMTRFASLKWDTENAKIPQLWQNVARYVVHLPQYSKMLYETGLYDTLSSMVLED
;
A
#
# COMPACT_ATOMS: atom_id res chain seq x y z
N MET A 1 16.72 35.20 -43.56
CA MET A 1 17.99 35.90 -43.28
C MET A 1 17.61 37.23 -42.63
N GLN A 2 17.45 37.23 -41.30
CA GLN A 2 17.09 38.40 -40.50
C GLN A 2 17.76 38.24 -39.13
N GLU A 3 18.76 39.07 -38.89
CA GLU A 3 19.56 39.18 -37.68
C GLU A 3 18.72 39.82 -36.56
N TRP A 4 18.67 39.17 -35.40
CA TRP A 4 18.13 39.76 -34.18
C TRP A 4 19.29 40.14 -33.26
N TYR A 5 19.30 41.42 -32.87
CA TYR A 5 20.28 42.07 -32.02
C TYR A 5 20.38 41.42 -30.63
N MET A 6 21.61 41.06 -30.24
CA MET A 6 21.96 40.79 -28.84
C MET A 6 22.12 42.13 -28.09
N VAL A 7 21.18 42.43 -27.20
CA VAL A 7 21.35 43.46 -26.16
C VAL A 7 21.83 42.76 -24.89
N ASN A 8 23.11 42.94 -24.57
CA ASN A 8 23.71 42.53 -23.31
C ASN A 8 23.11 43.37 -22.16
N MET A 9 22.17 42.80 -21.42
CA MET A 9 21.81 43.29 -20.09
C MET A 9 22.72 42.63 -19.06
N THR A 10 23.81 43.32 -18.70
CA THR A 10 24.54 43.04 -17.46
C THR A 10 23.67 43.43 -16.28
N THR A 11 22.98 42.45 -15.69
CA THR A 11 22.39 42.58 -14.36
C THR A 11 23.50 42.57 -13.31
N PRO A 12 23.47 43.48 -12.32
CA PRO A 12 24.43 43.47 -11.23
C PRO A 12 24.19 42.22 -10.39
N LYS A 13 25.19 41.32 -10.34
CA LYS A 13 25.26 40.25 -9.33
C LYS A 13 25.50 40.91 -7.98
N VAL A 14 24.43 41.18 -7.25
CA VAL A 14 24.51 41.45 -5.81
C VAL A 14 24.70 40.10 -5.13
N THR A 15 25.93 39.80 -4.73
CA THR A 15 26.27 38.65 -3.89
C THR A 15 25.77 38.89 -2.46
N PHE A 16 24.49 38.57 -2.21
CA PHE A 16 23.98 38.25 -0.87
C PHE A 16 24.08 36.73 -0.71
N GLN A 17 25.18 36.19 -0.17
CA GLN A 17 25.30 34.72 -0.09
C GLN A 17 25.92 34.10 1.17
N ASP A 18 26.44 34.86 2.14
CA ASP A 18 27.05 34.21 3.33
C ASP A 18 26.22 34.28 4.63
N SER A 19 25.32 35.27 4.80
CA SER A 19 24.63 35.45 6.09
C SER A 19 23.43 34.52 6.33
N THR A 20 22.87 33.91 5.28
CA THR A 20 21.70 33.03 5.40
C THR A 20 22.06 31.63 5.86
N SER A 21 23.26 31.14 5.54
CA SER A 21 23.72 29.81 5.97
C SER A 21 23.92 29.73 7.48
N ASP A 22 24.53 30.77 8.07
CA ASP A 22 24.78 30.83 9.52
C ASP A 22 23.48 30.90 10.34
N TYR A 23 22.45 31.54 9.80
CA TYR A 23 21.14 31.60 10.46
C TYR A 23 20.52 30.22 10.62
N TYR A 24 20.33 29.47 9.52
CA TYR A 24 19.68 28.17 9.58
C TYR A 24 20.53 27.14 10.35
N GLY A 25 21.86 27.21 10.24
CA GLY A 25 22.79 26.37 10.99
C GLY A 25 22.68 26.51 12.52
N SER A 26 22.24 27.68 13.01
CA SER A 26 22.06 27.94 14.45
C SER A 26 20.73 27.45 15.03
N LEU A 27 19.76 27.06 14.19
CA LEU A 27 18.43 26.63 14.64
C LEU A 27 18.40 25.16 15.06
N THR A 28 17.48 24.78 15.95
CA THR A 28 17.23 23.37 16.25
C THR A 28 16.40 22.71 15.13
N ILE A 29 16.40 21.38 15.07
CA ILE A 29 15.54 20.61 14.15
C ILE A 29 14.07 20.99 14.30
N ALA A 30 13.60 21.23 15.53
CA ALA A 30 12.22 21.65 15.79
C ALA A 30 11.94 23.05 15.21
N ALA A 31 12.85 24.01 15.41
CA ALA A 31 12.71 25.35 14.84
C ALA A 31 12.76 25.34 13.30
N LEU A 32 13.64 24.54 12.69
CA LEU A 32 13.66 24.36 11.24
C LEU A 32 12.34 23.75 10.73
N ALA A 33 11.82 22.71 11.40
CA ALA A 33 10.55 22.11 11.06
C ALA A 33 9.37 23.09 11.19
N GLU A 34 9.42 23.99 12.18
CA GLU A 34 8.42 25.05 12.35
C GLU A 34 8.42 26.04 11.17
N LEU A 35 9.60 26.49 10.74
CA LEU A 35 9.74 27.34 9.53
C LEU A 35 9.21 26.64 8.27
N ILE A 36 9.48 25.34 8.11
CA ILE A 36 8.94 24.54 7.00
C ILE A 36 7.40 24.55 7.04
N VAL A 37 6.80 24.30 8.21
CA VAL A 37 5.34 24.19 8.35
C VAL A 37 4.64 25.54 8.17
N ASN A 38 5.16 26.59 8.80
CA ASN A 38 4.49 27.90 8.91
C ASN A 38 4.81 28.82 7.73
N ALA A 39 6.05 28.83 7.25
CA ALA A 39 6.50 29.74 6.18
C ALA A 39 6.72 29.07 4.83
N ALA A 40 6.58 27.73 4.75
CA ALA A 40 6.99 26.95 3.57
C ALA A 40 8.44 27.24 3.16
N ASP A 41 9.31 27.43 4.16
CA ASP A 41 10.70 27.82 3.97
C ASP A 41 11.52 26.66 3.37
N ARG A 42 12.00 26.85 2.15
CA ARG A 42 12.81 25.87 1.42
C ARG A 42 14.23 25.77 1.95
N ALA A 43 14.81 26.88 2.39
CA ALA A 43 16.17 26.86 2.93
C ALA A 43 16.20 26.15 4.29
N ALA A 44 15.19 26.35 5.13
CA ALA A 44 15.03 25.58 6.37
C ALA A 44 14.89 24.07 6.13
N ARG A 45 14.14 23.69 5.09
CA ARG A 45 14.02 22.29 4.64
C ARG A 45 15.36 21.73 4.20
N ASP A 46 16.06 22.44 3.34
CA ASP A 46 17.32 21.95 2.75
C ASP A 46 18.40 21.79 3.83
N GLU A 47 18.48 22.75 4.76
CA GLU A 47 19.35 22.66 5.94
C GLU A 47 19.00 21.44 6.82
N LEU A 48 17.71 21.24 7.14
CA LEU A 48 17.30 20.08 7.96
C LEU A 48 17.69 18.76 7.30
N LEU A 49 17.55 18.66 5.97
CA LEU A 49 17.81 17.43 5.22
C LEU A 49 19.31 17.17 5.02
N SER A 50 20.15 18.21 4.93
CA SER A 50 21.61 18.09 4.83
C SER A 50 22.26 17.75 6.17
N ARG A 51 21.62 18.07 7.31
CA ARG A 51 22.16 17.73 8.63
C ARG A 51 22.25 16.21 8.83
N ARG A 52 23.38 15.78 9.39
CA ARG A 52 23.66 14.38 9.72
C ARG A 52 22.99 13.99 11.05
N VAL A 53 21.66 13.92 11.06
CA VAL A 53 20.83 13.71 12.26
C VAL A 53 20.50 12.24 12.55
N CYS A 54 20.70 11.33 11.59
CA CYS A 54 20.31 9.94 11.71
C CYS A 54 21.51 9.05 12.03
N ALA A 55 21.65 8.59 13.28
CA ALA A 55 22.71 7.66 13.65
C ALA A 55 22.37 6.20 13.28
N VAL A 56 23.28 5.52 12.58
CA VAL A 56 23.23 4.10 12.21
C VAL A 56 24.62 3.49 12.38
N ASN A 57 24.75 2.43 13.18
CA ASN A 57 26.02 1.73 13.41
C ASN A 57 27.20 2.65 13.82
N GLY A 58 26.92 3.73 14.56
CA GLY A 58 27.93 4.71 14.99
C GLY A 58 28.22 5.82 13.99
N GLU A 59 27.79 5.69 12.73
CA GLU A 59 27.87 6.76 11.73
C GLU A 59 26.64 7.65 11.77
N ARG A 60 26.83 8.96 11.58
CA ARG A 60 25.74 9.91 11.43
C ARG A 60 25.46 10.10 9.95
N LEU A 61 24.21 9.96 9.54
CA LEU A 61 23.76 10.07 8.16
C LEU A 61 22.81 11.27 8.04
N SER A 62 22.84 11.94 6.90
CA SER A 62 21.78 12.85 6.47
C SER A 62 20.48 12.08 6.22
N VAL A 63 19.35 12.78 6.09
CA VAL A 63 18.06 12.12 5.81
C VAL A 63 18.07 11.31 4.50
N PRO A 64 18.58 11.82 3.35
CA PRO A 64 18.68 11.01 2.14
C PRO A 64 19.59 9.79 2.30
N GLU A 65 20.76 9.94 2.92
CA GLU A 65 21.69 8.83 3.19
C GLU A 65 21.06 7.77 4.09
N TYR A 66 20.30 8.19 5.11
CA TYR A 66 19.58 7.29 5.99
C TYR A 66 18.50 6.51 5.24
N LEU A 67 17.73 7.16 4.36
CA LEU A 67 16.74 6.47 3.52
C LEU A 67 17.39 5.47 2.56
N LEU A 68 18.57 5.78 2.00
CA LEU A 68 19.33 4.84 1.17
C LEU A 68 19.76 3.62 1.99
N SER A 69 20.30 3.84 3.19
CA SER A 69 20.63 2.75 4.11
C SER A 69 19.41 1.89 4.45
N LEU A 70 18.24 2.51 4.71
CA LEU A 70 17.01 1.76 4.95
C LEU A 70 16.59 0.92 3.74
N LYS A 71 16.72 1.47 2.53
CA LYS A 71 16.46 0.75 1.27
C LYS A 71 17.37 -0.47 1.13
N ASP A 72 18.66 -0.34 1.40
CA ASP A 72 19.63 -1.44 1.28
C ASP A 72 19.43 -2.53 2.33
N CYS A 73 18.90 -2.18 3.51
CA CYS A 73 18.61 -3.13 4.59
C CYS A 73 17.28 -3.88 4.43
N VAL A 74 16.41 -3.48 3.49
CA VAL A 74 15.09 -4.14 3.32
C VAL A 74 15.26 -5.50 2.69
N LYS A 75 14.95 -6.54 3.47
CA LYS A 75 14.77 -7.90 2.95
C LYS A 75 13.35 -8.04 2.41
N LEU A 76 13.23 -8.08 1.10
CA LEU A 76 11.97 -8.40 0.44
C LEU A 76 11.69 -9.91 0.44
N PRO A 77 10.41 -10.33 0.46
CA PRO A 77 10.04 -11.68 0.06
C PRO A 77 10.59 -11.99 -1.34
N LYS A 78 10.93 -13.26 -1.61
CA LYS A 78 11.53 -13.70 -2.90
C LYS A 78 10.73 -13.26 -4.14
N TYR A 79 9.42 -13.05 -4.00
CA TYR A 79 8.49 -12.68 -5.07
C TYR A 79 8.29 -11.16 -5.21
N ALA A 80 8.82 -10.33 -4.31
CA ALA A 80 8.61 -8.88 -4.37
C ALA A 80 9.65 -8.21 -5.27
N SER A 81 9.18 -7.37 -6.19
CA SER A 81 10.03 -6.64 -7.15
C SER A 81 10.88 -5.57 -6.45
N VAL A 82 12.14 -5.43 -6.87
CA VAL A 82 13.03 -4.32 -6.44
C VAL A 82 12.39 -2.94 -6.67
N MET A 83 11.54 -2.82 -7.69
CA MET A 83 10.79 -1.59 -7.99
C MET A 83 9.87 -1.16 -6.84
N LEU A 84 9.46 -2.08 -5.95
CA LEU A 84 8.69 -1.76 -4.75
C LEU A 84 9.49 -0.94 -3.75
N ILE A 85 10.76 -1.30 -3.53
CA ILE A 85 11.63 -0.56 -2.62
C ILE A 85 11.93 0.82 -3.22
N GLU A 86 12.21 0.90 -4.53
CA GLU A 86 12.43 2.18 -5.22
C GLU A 86 11.22 3.09 -5.08
N GLY A 87 10.01 2.58 -5.36
CA GLY A 87 8.78 3.35 -5.19
C GLY A 87 8.52 3.77 -3.74
N ALA A 88 8.89 2.94 -2.76
CA ALA A 88 8.79 3.28 -1.35
C ALA A 88 9.79 4.36 -0.93
N PHE A 89 11.02 4.28 -1.46
CA PHE A 89 12.08 5.26 -1.27
C PHE A 89 11.67 6.62 -1.85
N ASP A 90 11.33 6.68 -3.14
CA ASP A 90 10.95 7.92 -3.84
C ASP A 90 9.76 8.60 -3.19
N ARG A 91 8.78 7.80 -2.78
CA ARG A 91 7.61 8.32 -2.08
C ARG A 91 7.98 8.89 -0.73
N THR A 92 8.84 8.22 0.04
CA THR A 92 9.25 8.71 1.35
C THR A 92 10.09 9.97 1.21
N LEU A 93 10.99 10.02 0.24
CA LEU A 93 11.70 11.24 -0.13
C LEU A 93 10.70 12.37 -0.41
N SER A 94 9.71 12.13 -1.27
CA SER A 94 8.68 13.13 -1.59
C SER A 94 7.91 13.64 -0.36
N LYS A 95 7.70 12.80 0.66
CA LYS A 95 7.04 13.20 1.93
C LYS A 95 7.82 14.22 2.73
N PHE A 96 9.15 14.25 2.64
CA PHE A 96 9.98 15.18 3.40
C PHE A 96 10.54 16.32 2.53
N PHE A 97 10.62 16.11 1.22
CA PHE A 97 11.30 17.04 0.30
C PHE A 97 10.34 17.94 -0.47
N SER A 98 9.10 17.54 -0.75
CA SER A 98 8.26 18.26 -1.72
C SER A 98 7.36 19.33 -1.09
N PHE A 99 7.38 20.56 -1.63
CA PHE A 99 6.32 21.55 -1.41
C PHE A 99 5.24 21.46 -2.49
N PRO A 100 4.01 21.93 -2.21
CA PRO A 100 2.99 22.05 -3.26
C PRO A 100 3.50 22.96 -4.38
N GLY A 101 3.41 22.48 -5.63
CA GLY A 101 3.91 23.18 -6.82
C GLY A 101 5.24 22.67 -7.38
N ASP A 102 5.96 21.80 -6.66
CA ASP A 102 7.27 21.26 -7.08
C ASP A 102 7.20 20.19 -8.20
N GLY A 103 6.20 20.23 -9.08
CA GLY A 103 6.05 19.32 -10.22
C GLY A 103 5.61 17.89 -9.89
N ASN A 104 5.98 17.34 -8.71
CA ASN A 104 5.55 16.02 -8.21
C ASN A 104 4.22 16.12 -7.44
N GLY A 105 3.24 16.74 -8.10
CA GLY A 105 2.08 17.35 -7.48
C GLY A 105 1.09 16.38 -6.86
N HIS A 106 1.35 15.94 -5.61
CA HIS A 106 0.33 15.54 -4.62
C HIS A 106 0.86 15.54 -3.17
N VAL A 107 2.19 15.52 -2.95
CA VAL A 107 2.79 15.39 -1.62
C VAL A 107 3.26 16.75 -1.10
N ASN A 108 2.87 17.09 0.13
CA ASN A 108 3.23 18.34 0.81
C ASN A 108 3.95 18.00 2.11
N CYS A 109 5.24 18.32 2.21
CA CYS A 109 6.09 17.97 3.35
C CYS A 109 5.59 18.54 4.68
N ARG A 110 4.89 19.68 4.65
CA ARG A 110 4.28 20.29 5.83
C ARG A 110 3.27 19.37 6.51
N CYS A 111 2.61 18.49 5.77
CA CYS A 111 1.68 17.51 6.33
C CYS A 111 2.39 16.45 7.18
N TYR A 112 3.70 16.25 7.00
CA TYR A 112 4.52 15.30 7.75
C TYR A 112 5.31 15.97 8.88
N TYR A 113 5.77 17.20 8.68
CA TYR A 113 6.44 17.96 9.74
C TYR A 113 5.47 18.43 10.84
N ARG A 114 4.21 18.76 10.52
CA ARG A 114 3.21 19.17 11.53
C ARG A 114 2.95 18.10 12.61
N PRO A 115 2.66 16.82 12.28
CA PRO A 115 2.49 15.79 13.31
C PRO A 115 3.80 15.48 14.05
N PHE A 116 4.96 15.61 13.38
CA PHE A 116 6.26 15.52 14.04
C PHE A 116 6.44 16.60 15.11
N LEU A 117 6.17 17.87 14.78
CA LEU A 117 6.24 18.99 15.72
C LEU A 117 5.30 18.79 16.91
N LYS A 118 4.03 18.47 16.64
CA LYS A 118 3.03 18.21 17.68
C LYS A 118 3.49 17.13 18.68
N TYR A 119 4.26 16.15 18.21
CA TYR A 119 4.80 15.09 19.07
C TYR A 119 6.07 15.52 19.82
N VAL A 120 6.94 16.33 19.21
CA VAL A 120 8.25 16.69 19.76
C VAL A 120 8.20 17.90 20.69
N GLU A 121 7.39 18.92 20.38
CA GLU A 121 7.24 20.15 21.17
C GLU A 121 7.12 19.92 22.70
N PRO A 122 6.19 19.07 23.19
CA PRO A 122 6.08 18.84 24.63
C PRO A 122 7.30 18.11 25.23
N LEU A 123 8.09 17.39 24.42
CA LEU A 123 9.28 16.66 24.89
C LEU A 123 10.52 17.56 25.01
N ILE A 124 10.54 18.68 24.29
CA ILE A 124 11.69 19.60 24.23
C ILE A 124 11.48 20.88 25.04
N CYS A 125 10.25 21.13 25.53
CA CYS A 125 9.93 22.28 26.35
C CYS A 125 10.78 22.33 27.63
N GLY A 126 11.43 23.48 27.87
CA GLY A 126 12.29 23.69 29.04
C GLY A 126 13.65 22.99 28.99
N LYS A 127 14.02 22.38 27.85
CA LYS A 127 15.33 21.76 27.64
C LYS A 127 16.33 22.73 27.02
N ASP A 128 17.62 22.52 27.26
CA ASP A 128 18.67 23.29 26.59
C ASP A 128 18.80 22.93 25.10
N PHE A 129 19.50 23.76 24.33
CA PHE A 129 19.65 23.59 22.89
C PHE A 129 20.13 22.18 22.48
N MET A 130 21.13 21.65 23.18
CA MET A 130 21.73 20.35 22.84
C MET A 130 20.78 19.19 23.14
N GLU A 131 20.04 19.27 24.23
CA GLU A 131 19.04 18.27 24.59
C GLU A 131 17.83 18.32 23.64
N GLN A 132 17.36 19.52 23.27
CA GLN A 132 16.31 19.69 22.26
C GLN A 132 16.73 19.04 20.92
N GLU A 133 17.93 19.36 20.43
CA GLU A 133 18.45 18.84 19.17
C GLU A 133 18.56 17.31 19.20
N ARG A 134 19.10 16.73 20.27
CA ARG A 134 19.23 15.28 20.44
C ARG A 134 17.88 14.57 20.44
N ILE A 135 16.89 15.10 21.18
CA ILE A 135 15.55 14.51 21.25
C ILE A 135 14.88 14.60 19.88
N ALA A 136 14.89 15.78 19.25
CA ALA A 136 14.28 16.00 17.95
C ALA A 136 14.91 15.12 16.86
N ALA A 137 16.25 15.00 16.83
CA ALA A 137 16.96 14.13 15.88
C ALA A 137 16.55 12.67 16.01
N ASN A 138 16.51 12.13 17.24
CA ASN A 138 16.12 10.74 17.46
C ASN A 138 14.67 10.48 17.06
N LYS A 139 13.75 11.39 17.41
CA LYS A 139 12.34 11.27 17.02
C LYS A 139 12.13 11.42 15.52
N LEU A 140 12.87 12.30 14.87
CA LEU A 140 12.82 12.48 13.42
C LEU A 140 13.29 11.21 12.70
N ARG A 141 14.40 10.61 13.14
CA ARG A 141 14.89 9.32 12.62
C ARG A 141 13.82 8.23 12.71
N SER A 142 13.22 8.02 13.88
CA SER A 142 12.15 7.05 14.07
C SER A 142 10.91 7.36 13.20
N PHE A 143 10.59 8.64 13.05
CA PHE A 143 9.48 9.08 12.22
C PHE A 143 9.73 8.81 10.73
N ILE A 144 10.92 9.09 10.21
CA ILE A 144 11.33 8.79 8.83
C ILE A 144 11.27 7.28 8.58
N TYR A 145 11.81 6.47 9.50
CA TYR A 145 11.74 5.01 9.40
C TYR A 145 10.29 4.50 9.32
N ARG A 146 9.41 5.00 10.20
CA ARG A 146 7.97 4.68 10.17
C ARG A 146 7.33 5.08 8.84
N GLN A 147 7.63 6.27 8.33
CA GLN A 147 7.13 6.74 7.04
C GLN A 147 7.63 5.91 5.86
N PHE A 148 8.87 5.44 5.91
CA PHE A 148 9.44 4.54 4.91
C PHE A 148 8.74 3.19 4.91
N ARG A 149 8.56 2.58 6.09
CA ARG A 149 7.79 1.34 6.25
C ARG A 149 6.37 1.47 5.70
N TRP A 150 5.68 2.57 5.99
CA TRP A 150 4.36 2.83 5.43
C TRP A 150 4.35 3.04 3.92
N SER A 151 5.37 3.69 3.37
CA SER A 151 5.52 3.79 1.92
C SER A 151 5.76 2.42 1.28
N LEU A 152 6.50 1.53 1.95
CA LEU A 152 6.71 0.15 1.51
C LEU A 152 5.40 -0.64 1.54
N CYS A 153 4.64 -0.58 2.63
CA CYS A 153 3.31 -1.20 2.71
C CYS A 153 2.38 -0.68 1.60
N ASP A 154 2.38 0.63 1.32
CA ASP A 154 1.54 1.18 0.25
C ASP A 154 2.02 0.77 -1.15
N ALA A 155 3.33 0.70 -1.37
CA ALA A 155 3.90 0.21 -2.62
C ALA A 155 3.54 -1.28 -2.83
N MET A 156 3.70 -2.10 -1.79
CA MET A 156 3.29 -3.50 -1.79
C MET A 156 1.80 -3.63 -2.09
N ARG A 157 0.93 -2.86 -1.43
CA ARG A 157 -0.52 -2.87 -1.69
C ARG A 157 -0.87 -2.54 -3.14
N LYS A 158 -0.19 -1.54 -3.73
CA LYS A 158 -0.36 -1.15 -5.14
C LYS A 158 0.10 -2.24 -6.10
N ALA A 159 1.25 -2.87 -5.85
CA ALA A 159 1.74 -3.94 -6.70
C ALA A 159 0.97 -5.24 -6.51
N ASN A 160 0.33 -5.44 -5.35
CA ASN A 160 -0.33 -6.70 -5.06
C ASN A 160 -1.49 -6.96 -6.04
N GLY A 161 -2.17 -5.96 -6.62
CA GLY A 161 -3.36 -6.22 -7.47
C GLY A 161 -4.58 -6.81 -6.71
N PHE A 162 -4.34 -7.40 -5.53
CA PHE A 162 -5.30 -7.97 -4.60
C PHE A 162 -5.75 -7.00 -3.51
N SER A 163 -5.47 -5.70 -3.67
CA SER A 163 -6.07 -4.68 -2.82
C SER A 163 -7.15 -3.95 -3.59
N LYS A 164 -8.29 -3.73 -2.94
CA LYS A 164 -9.34 -2.89 -3.48
C LYS A 164 -9.57 -1.70 -2.58
N THR A 165 -9.87 -0.58 -3.23
CA THR A 165 -10.32 0.61 -2.54
C THR A 165 -11.70 0.36 -1.96
N TYR A 166 -11.84 0.51 -0.65
CA TYR A 166 -13.10 0.49 0.07
C TYR A 166 -13.37 1.85 0.72
N GLN A 167 -14.59 2.36 0.55
CA GLN A 167 -15.04 3.59 1.20
C GLN A 167 -15.81 3.22 2.46
N TRP A 168 -15.20 3.45 3.61
CA TRP A 168 -15.80 3.18 4.90
C TRP A 168 -16.44 4.45 5.46
N LYS A 169 -17.77 4.44 5.56
CA LYS A 169 -18.55 5.52 6.15
C LYS A 169 -18.82 5.21 7.62
N ILE A 170 -18.25 6.01 8.52
CA ILE A 170 -18.50 5.90 9.97
C ILE A 170 -19.75 6.70 10.35
N SER A 171 -19.92 7.86 9.71
CA SER A 171 -21.08 8.75 9.86
C SER A 171 -21.45 9.35 8.51
N ASP A 172 -22.54 10.12 8.44
CA ASP A 172 -22.96 10.82 7.22
C ASP A 172 -21.91 11.84 6.72
N LEU A 173 -21.00 12.27 7.61
CA LEU A 173 -19.98 13.29 7.34
C LEU A 173 -18.57 12.72 7.18
N GLU A 174 -18.32 11.48 7.61
CA GLU A 174 -16.97 10.90 7.67
C GLU A 174 -16.87 9.65 6.79
N ASN A 175 -16.03 9.77 5.75
CA ASN A 175 -15.74 8.69 4.81
C ASN A 175 -14.23 8.50 4.66
N TYR A 176 -13.76 7.30 4.96
CA TYR A 176 -12.37 6.90 4.81
C TYR A 176 -12.17 6.02 3.60
N LYS A 177 -11.15 6.37 2.80
CA LYS A 177 -10.72 5.55 1.67
C LYS A 177 -9.60 4.63 2.11
N VAL A 178 -9.91 3.35 2.34
CA VAL A 178 -8.94 2.34 2.81
C VAL A 178 -8.70 1.29 1.74
N GLN A 179 -7.53 0.66 1.75
CA GLN A 179 -7.23 -0.49 0.90
C GLN A 179 -7.52 -1.76 1.69
N MET A 180 -8.45 -2.56 1.19
CA MET A 180 -8.87 -3.83 1.78
C MET A 180 -8.46 -5.00 0.89
N PRO A 181 -8.31 -6.22 1.42
CA PRO A 181 -8.12 -7.40 0.58
C PRO A 181 -9.27 -7.52 -0.43
N SER A 182 -8.95 -7.77 -1.70
CA SER A 182 -9.95 -7.86 -2.78
C SER A 182 -10.94 -9.01 -2.53
N VAL A 183 -10.46 -10.07 -1.86
CA VAL A 183 -11.23 -11.27 -1.48
C VAL A 183 -12.35 -10.98 -0.47
N MET A 184 -12.24 -9.91 0.32
CA MET A 184 -13.26 -9.55 1.31
C MET A 184 -14.42 -8.83 0.64
N THR A 185 -15.65 -9.29 0.84
CA THR A 185 -16.89 -8.59 0.46
C THR A 185 -17.03 -7.27 1.22
N GLY A 186 -17.85 -6.34 0.69
CA GLY A 186 -18.08 -5.06 1.37
C GLY A 186 -18.69 -5.19 2.78
N LYS A 187 -19.45 -6.26 3.03
CA LYS A 187 -19.99 -6.58 4.36
C LYS A 187 -18.90 -7.04 5.33
N GLN A 188 -17.98 -7.89 4.87
CA GLN A 188 -16.83 -8.33 5.67
C GLN A 188 -15.91 -7.15 5.96
N CYS A 189 -15.63 -6.30 4.97
CA CYS A 189 -14.84 -5.09 5.20
C CYS A 189 -15.49 -4.22 6.28
N LYS A 190 -16.80 -3.97 6.18
CA LYS A 190 -17.54 -3.19 7.17
C LYS A 190 -17.43 -3.82 8.57
N LYS A 191 -17.77 -5.10 8.69
CA LYS A 191 -17.75 -5.84 9.97
C LYS A 191 -16.37 -5.80 10.61
N PHE A 192 -15.32 -6.10 9.84
CA PHE A 192 -13.94 -6.04 10.32
C PHE A 192 -13.57 -4.66 10.86
N LEU A 193 -13.91 -3.59 10.13
CA LEU A 193 -13.59 -2.22 10.54
C LEU A 193 -14.37 -1.82 11.81
N GLU A 194 -15.65 -2.20 11.90
CA GLU A 194 -16.48 -1.96 13.09
C GLU A 194 -15.95 -2.70 14.33
N GLU A 195 -15.48 -3.95 14.17
CA GLU A 195 -14.97 -4.78 15.26
C GLU A 195 -13.58 -4.38 15.74
N ASN A 196 -12.68 -3.94 14.85
CA ASN A 196 -11.26 -3.77 15.16
C ASN A 196 -10.82 -2.31 15.39
N ILE A 197 -11.59 -1.33 14.91
CA ILE A 197 -11.20 0.09 14.97
C ILE A 197 -12.07 0.88 15.97
N GLY A 198 -13.28 0.39 16.23
CA GLY A 198 -14.26 1.04 17.10
C GLY A 198 -14.70 2.42 16.57
N GLN A 199 -15.67 3.04 17.26
CA GLN A 199 -16.11 4.42 16.99
C GLN A 199 -15.17 5.45 17.64
N SER A 200 -13.86 5.32 17.43
CA SER A 200 -12.88 6.26 18.01
C SER A 200 -12.83 7.59 17.22
N ASP A 201 -12.43 8.66 17.90
CA ASP A 201 -12.56 10.06 17.47
C ASP A 201 -11.77 10.35 16.16
N THR A 202 -12.49 10.55 15.07
CA THR A 202 -12.07 10.26 13.68
C THR A 202 -11.89 11.53 12.83
N LYS A 203 -11.21 12.55 13.36
CA LYS A 203 -11.05 13.85 12.65
C LYS A 203 -9.69 14.11 12.01
N ASN A 204 -8.75 13.16 11.99
CA ASN A 204 -7.37 13.43 11.60
C ASN A 204 -6.84 12.54 10.45
N VAL A 205 -5.94 13.07 9.62
CA VAL A 205 -5.29 12.33 8.52
C VAL A 205 -4.44 11.18 9.05
N SER A 206 -3.91 11.31 10.27
CA SER A 206 -3.26 10.20 10.98
C SER A 206 -4.22 9.02 11.15
N THR A 207 -5.51 9.28 11.40
CA THR A 207 -6.52 8.25 11.62
C THR A 207 -6.69 7.34 10.41
N GLN A 208 -6.67 7.86 9.19
CA GLN A 208 -6.73 7.01 7.99
C GLN A 208 -5.48 6.10 7.86
N GLN A 209 -4.30 6.62 8.20
CA GLN A 209 -3.06 5.83 8.17
C GLN A 209 -3.04 4.79 9.29
N ASP A 210 -3.55 5.14 10.47
CA ASP A 210 -3.65 4.24 11.61
C ASP A 210 -4.69 3.14 11.33
N ILE A 211 -5.83 3.47 10.73
CA ILE A 211 -6.82 2.50 10.21
C ILE A 211 -6.16 1.54 9.22
N GLN A 212 -5.43 2.10 8.24
CA GLN A 212 -4.75 1.29 7.24
C GLN A 212 -3.67 0.41 7.87
N HIS A 213 -3.00 0.89 8.90
CA HIS A 213 -2.00 0.12 9.62
C HIS A 213 -2.62 -1.07 10.34
N ILE A 214 -3.77 -0.90 11.01
CA ILE A 214 -4.52 -1.99 11.63
C ILE A 214 -4.95 -3.02 10.57
N ILE A 215 -5.44 -2.56 9.42
CA ILE A 215 -5.75 -3.45 8.28
C ILE A 215 -4.50 -4.20 7.83
N ASP A 216 -3.37 -3.52 7.65
CA ASP A 216 -2.14 -4.13 7.17
C ASP A 216 -1.60 -5.17 8.18
N GLU A 217 -1.63 -4.86 9.48
CA GLU A 217 -1.21 -5.77 10.55
C GLU A 217 -2.06 -7.03 10.66
N GLN A 218 -3.38 -6.87 10.60
CA GLN A 218 -4.31 -7.96 10.87
C GLN A 218 -4.71 -8.73 9.61
N LEU A 219 -4.82 -8.05 8.46
CA LEU A 219 -5.33 -8.65 7.23
C LEU A 219 -4.24 -8.93 6.20
N PHE A 220 -3.16 -8.16 6.18
CA PHE A 220 -2.09 -8.32 5.20
C PHE A 220 -0.78 -8.69 5.88
N VAL A 221 -0.72 -9.80 6.61
CA VAL A 221 0.45 -10.16 7.43
C VAL A 221 1.78 -9.85 6.75
N PRO A 222 2.62 -9.10 7.48
CA PRO A 222 4.03 -9.41 7.48
C PRO A 222 4.51 -9.35 8.93
N SER A 223 4.69 -10.51 9.59
CA SER A 223 5.34 -10.69 10.90
C SER A 223 5.93 -9.39 11.47
N MET A 224 5.20 -8.70 12.36
CA MET A 224 5.70 -7.45 12.90
C MET A 224 6.77 -7.69 13.95
N ILE A 225 7.90 -7.01 13.77
CA ILE A 225 8.94 -6.82 14.78
C ILE A 225 8.42 -5.76 15.78
N PRO A 226 8.50 -5.98 17.10
CA PRO A 226 8.11 -4.98 18.08
C PRO A 226 8.93 -3.69 17.96
N LEU A 227 8.26 -2.55 18.14
CA LEU A 227 8.88 -1.23 18.32
C LEU A 227 9.70 -1.22 19.62
N GLY A 228 10.98 -1.57 19.52
CA GLY A 228 11.91 -1.58 20.65
C GLY A 228 13.14 -2.47 20.50
N ALA A 229 13.20 -3.33 19.48
CA ALA A 229 14.38 -4.17 19.26
C ALA A 229 15.37 -3.45 18.34
N ASP A 230 16.49 -2.99 18.89
CA ASP A 230 17.68 -2.54 18.15
C ASP A 230 18.43 -3.71 17.47
N CYS A 231 17.73 -4.79 17.11
CA CYS A 231 18.33 -6.05 16.67
C CYS A 231 17.70 -6.50 15.35
N PHE A 232 18.47 -6.38 14.26
CA PHE A 232 18.12 -6.87 12.92
C PHE A 232 18.08 -8.42 12.79
N ASP A 233 18.30 -9.18 13.87
CA ASP A 233 18.64 -10.61 13.80
C ASP A 233 17.58 -11.60 14.33
N THR A 234 16.42 -11.17 14.81
CA THR A 234 15.42 -12.12 15.38
C THR A 234 14.28 -12.42 14.42
N PHE A 235 14.60 -13.06 13.28
CA PHE A 235 13.63 -13.51 12.26
C PHE A 235 13.50 -15.03 12.16
N ALA A 236 13.52 -15.72 13.29
CA ALA A 236 13.24 -17.16 13.33
C ALA A 236 11.87 -17.44 13.97
N SER A 237 10.94 -17.88 13.12
CA SER A 237 9.86 -18.84 13.44
C SER A 237 8.84 -18.49 14.53
N GLN A 238 7.83 -17.68 14.19
CA GLN A 238 6.49 -17.87 14.76
C GLN A 238 5.43 -17.72 13.67
N THR A 239 4.97 -18.85 13.14
CA THR A 239 3.79 -18.98 12.28
C THR A 239 2.53 -18.88 13.14
N THR A 240 2.09 -17.66 13.43
CA THR A 240 0.72 -17.40 13.89
C THR A 240 -0.17 -17.23 12.66
N ILE A 241 -1.22 -18.07 12.57
CA ILE A 241 -2.24 -18.01 11.51
C ILE A 241 -2.87 -16.61 11.56
N SER A 242 -2.86 -15.89 10.43
CA SER A 242 -3.31 -14.51 10.37
C SER A 242 -4.80 -14.35 10.65
N PRO A 243 -5.27 -13.20 11.16
CA PRO A 243 -6.70 -12.92 11.26
C PRO A 243 -7.45 -13.04 9.92
N LEU A 244 -6.83 -12.68 8.78
CA LEU A 244 -7.42 -12.94 7.45
C LEU A 244 -7.52 -14.45 7.18
N GLU A 245 -6.48 -15.22 7.52
CA GLU A 245 -6.47 -16.67 7.39
C GLU A 245 -7.52 -17.29 8.31
N GLN A 246 -7.71 -16.81 9.54
CA GLN A 246 -8.77 -17.26 10.44
C GLN A 246 -10.16 -16.87 9.94
N LEU A 247 -10.32 -15.68 9.34
CA LEU A 247 -11.59 -15.24 8.76
C LEU A 247 -11.96 -16.14 7.57
N ILE A 248 -10.99 -16.41 6.69
CA ILE A 248 -11.18 -17.30 5.55
C ILE A 248 -11.31 -18.76 6.00
N GLU A 249 -10.56 -19.20 7.02
CA GLU A 249 -10.65 -20.54 7.62
C GLU A 249 -11.98 -20.73 8.34
N SER A 250 -12.54 -19.70 8.99
CA SER A 250 -13.86 -19.77 9.63
C SER A 250 -14.97 -19.94 8.60
N GLU A 251 -14.88 -19.27 7.45
CA GLU A 251 -15.85 -19.46 6.35
C GLU A 251 -15.63 -20.78 5.60
N THR A 252 -14.39 -21.25 5.46
CA THR A 252 -14.09 -22.54 4.82
C THR A 252 -14.29 -23.74 5.74
N LYS A 253 -14.22 -23.58 7.07
CA LYS A 253 -14.60 -24.59 8.09
C LYS A 253 -16.08 -24.90 8.08
N ASP A 254 -16.92 -23.92 7.72
CA ASP A 254 -18.37 -24.11 7.57
C ASP A 254 -18.75 -24.76 6.22
N ASN A 255 -17.80 -25.40 5.52
CA ASN A 255 -18.00 -26.04 4.22
C ASN A 255 -18.51 -25.07 3.12
N LEU A 256 -18.20 -23.77 3.16
CA LEU A 256 -18.37 -22.96 1.96
C LEU A 256 -17.35 -23.45 0.91
N GLN A 257 -17.85 -24.17 -0.08
CA GLN A 257 -17.10 -24.54 -1.27
C GLN A 257 -16.46 -23.28 -1.88
N LEU A 258 -15.19 -23.36 -2.29
CA LEU A 258 -14.46 -22.29 -2.99
C LEU A 258 -15.30 -21.63 -4.11
N SER A 259 -16.12 -22.45 -4.78
CA SER A 259 -17.11 -22.04 -5.78
C SER A 259 -18.05 -20.94 -5.28
N LEU A 260 -18.56 -21.04 -4.05
CA LEU A 260 -19.47 -20.07 -3.43
C LEU A 260 -18.76 -18.76 -3.07
N CYS A 261 -17.54 -18.83 -2.56
CA CYS A 261 -16.73 -17.63 -2.27
C CYS A 261 -16.51 -16.81 -3.55
N ILE A 262 -16.08 -17.47 -4.62
CA ILE A 262 -15.85 -16.84 -5.93
C ILE A 262 -17.18 -16.34 -6.53
N ALA A 263 -18.25 -17.11 -6.39
CA ALA A 263 -19.57 -16.71 -6.87
C ALA A 263 -20.08 -15.45 -6.17
N ASN A 264 -19.91 -15.36 -4.86
CA ASN A 264 -20.31 -14.19 -4.07
C ASN A 264 -19.48 -12.96 -4.43
N GLU A 265 -18.16 -13.10 -4.55
CA GLU A 265 -17.29 -11.99 -4.97
C GLU A 265 -17.69 -11.44 -6.34
N LYS A 266 -17.89 -12.31 -7.34
CA LYS A 266 -18.30 -11.90 -8.69
C LYS A 266 -19.67 -11.25 -8.72
N ALA A 267 -20.60 -11.77 -7.91
CA ALA A 267 -21.94 -11.22 -7.79
C ALA A 267 -21.93 -9.86 -7.09
N ASP A 268 -21.04 -9.64 -6.13
CA ASP A 268 -20.95 -8.40 -5.36
C ASP A 268 -20.20 -7.30 -6.12
N ASN A 269 -19.30 -7.68 -7.04
CA ASN A 269 -18.52 -6.75 -7.86
C ASN A 269 -18.95 -6.75 -9.33
N LEU A 270 -20.25 -6.68 -9.63
CA LEU A 270 -20.78 -6.73 -11.01
C LEU A 270 -20.13 -5.73 -11.98
N ASP A 271 -19.75 -4.55 -11.49
CA ASP A 271 -19.12 -3.51 -12.31
C ASP A 271 -17.73 -3.92 -12.83
N SER A 272 -17.05 -4.81 -12.11
CA SER A 272 -15.77 -5.40 -12.53
C SER A 272 -15.95 -6.56 -13.52
N VAL A 273 -17.16 -7.10 -13.63
CA VAL A 273 -17.47 -8.22 -14.50
C VAL A 273 -17.77 -7.68 -15.90
N ARG A 274 -17.39 -8.43 -16.95
CA ARG A 274 -17.74 -8.05 -18.33
C ARG A 274 -19.22 -7.75 -18.47
N ILE A 275 -19.56 -6.65 -19.15
CA ILE A 275 -20.92 -6.14 -19.34
C ILE A 275 -21.92 -7.24 -19.75
N SER A 276 -21.52 -8.17 -20.62
CA SER A 276 -22.37 -9.27 -21.07
C SER A 276 -22.77 -10.25 -19.96
N ILE A 277 -21.89 -10.46 -18.97
CA ILE A 277 -22.16 -11.28 -17.78
C ILE A 277 -22.81 -10.42 -16.69
N ALA A 278 -22.41 -9.16 -16.52
CA ALA A 278 -23.05 -8.27 -15.54
C ALA A 278 -24.56 -8.09 -15.82
N ARG A 279 -24.95 -8.08 -17.11
CA ARG A 279 -26.33 -7.94 -17.58
C ARG A 279 -27.31 -9.02 -17.10
N ILE A 280 -26.84 -10.22 -16.74
CA ILE A 280 -27.75 -11.26 -16.22
C ILE A 280 -28.15 -11.01 -14.76
N GLY A 281 -27.48 -10.08 -14.08
CA GLY A 281 -27.80 -9.65 -12.72
C GLY A 281 -27.12 -10.49 -11.64
N ARG A 282 -27.03 -9.91 -10.44
CA ARG A 282 -26.27 -10.42 -9.28
C ARG A 282 -26.54 -11.89 -8.97
N ASP A 283 -27.82 -12.24 -8.82
CA ASP A 283 -28.20 -13.60 -8.40
C ASP A 283 -27.95 -14.64 -9.50
N LYS A 284 -28.11 -14.26 -10.78
CA LYS A 284 -27.80 -15.18 -11.88
C LYS A 284 -26.29 -15.34 -12.07
N VAL A 285 -25.49 -14.29 -11.85
CA VAL A 285 -24.01 -14.40 -11.85
C VAL A 285 -23.56 -15.36 -10.77
N ARG A 286 -24.08 -15.24 -9.54
CA ARG A 286 -23.77 -16.16 -8.44
C ARG A 286 -24.07 -17.61 -8.84
N LYS A 287 -25.29 -17.88 -9.33
CA LYS A 287 -25.71 -19.22 -9.76
C LYS A 287 -24.90 -19.76 -10.94
N LEU A 288 -24.53 -18.90 -11.90
CA LEU A 288 -23.71 -19.26 -13.05
C LEU A 288 -22.34 -19.75 -12.59
N VAL A 289 -21.68 -19.01 -11.68
CA VAL A 289 -20.36 -19.39 -11.18
C VAL A 289 -20.41 -20.73 -10.46
N VAL A 290 -21.38 -20.94 -9.56
CA VAL A 290 -21.56 -22.24 -8.88
C VAL A 290 -21.77 -23.38 -9.89
N ALA A 291 -22.67 -23.19 -10.87
CA ALA A 291 -22.95 -24.20 -11.88
C ALA A 291 -21.74 -24.52 -12.78
N ILE A 292 -20.83 -23.55 -13.00
CA ILE A 292 -19.57 -23.81 -13.69
C ILE A 292 -18.72 -24.80 -12.89
N PHE A 293 -18.55 -24.57 -11.59
CA PHE A 293 -17.76 -25.46 -10.74
C PHE A 293 -18.39 -26.85 -10.64
N ASP A 294 -19.70 -26.95 -10.44
CA ASP A 294 -20.42 -28.23 -10.37
C ASP A 294 -20.29 -29.02 -11.68
N ALA A 295 -20.38 -28.33 -12.83
CA ALA A 295 -20.23 -28.97 -14.13
C ALA A 295 -18.78 -29.44 -14.40
N ILE A 296 -17.79 -28.78 -13.82
CA ILE A 296 -16.38 -29.21 -13.90
C ILE A 296 -16.14 -30.42 -13.01
N ASP A 297 -16.64 -30.40 -11.78
CA ASP A 297 -16.51 -31.49 -10.82
C ASP A 297 -17.14 -32.79 -11.35
N THR A 298 -18.27 -32.67 -12.05
CA THR A 298 -18.95 -33.79 -12.72
C THR A 298 -18.40 -34.14 -14.11
N ALA A 299 -17.30 -33.52 -14.55
CA ALA A 299 -16.69 -33.67 -15.88
C ALA A 299 -17.66 -33.43 -17.07
N ASN A 300 -18.75 -32.68 -16.84
CA ASN A 300 -19.79 -32.37 -17.83
C ASN A 300 -19.74 -30.91 -18.31
N TYR A 301 -18.63 -30.22 -18.11
CA TYR A 301 -18.52 -28.80 -18.41
C TYR A 301 -18.59 -28.50 -19.91
N ARG A 302 -19.69 -27.88 -20.33
CA ARG A 302 -19.93 -27.41 -21.70
C ARG A 302 -20.29 -25.92 -21.70
N PRO A 303 -19.30 -25.01 -21.89
CA PRO A 303 -19.52 -23.56 -21.79
C PRO A 303 -20.70 -23.07 -22.63
N SER A 304 -20.84 -23.55 -23.86
CA SER A 304 -21.89 -23.10 -24.78
C SER A 304 -23.30 -23.48 -24.32
N VAL A 305 -23.45 -24.62 -23.63
CA VAL A 305 -24.74 -25.10 -23.12
C VAL A 305 -25.11 -24.29 -21.88
N LEU A 306 -24.19 -24.24 -20.91
CA LEU A 306 -24.38 -23.52 -19.66
C LEU A 306 -24.59 -22.01 -19.88
N GLY A 307 -23.83 -21.41 -20.80
CA GLY A 307 -24.03 -20.01 -21.18
C GLY A 307 -25.45 -19.75 -21.68
N ARG A 308 -26.00 -20.64 -22.52
CA ARG A 308 -27.36 -20.50 -23.05
C ARG A 308 -28.42 -20.56 -21.95
N GLU A 309 -28.28 -21.45 -20.98
CA GLU A 309 -29.20 -21.59 -19.83
C GLU A 309 -29.29 -20.31 -19.00
N PHE A 310 -28.17 -19.60 -18.87
CA PHE A 310 -28.09 -18.35 -18.12
C PHE A 310 -28.34 -17.09 -18.95
N GLY A 311 -28.58 -17.22 -20.26
CA GLY A 311 -28.78 -16.09 -21.17
C GLY A 311 -27.49 -15.37 -21.55
N VAL A 312 -26.36 -16.05 -21.50
CA VAL A 312 -25.02 -15.57 -21.84
C VAL A 312 -24.61 -16.09 -23.22
N SER A 313 -24.15 -15.21 -24.10
CA SER A 313 -23.66 -15.62 -25.42
C SER A 313 -22.46 -16.57 -25.34
N PRO A 314 -22.29 -17.52 -26.28
CA PRO A 314 -21.14 -18.43 -26.27
C PRO A 314 -19.79 -17.71 -26.21
N ALA A 315 -19.62 -16.62 -26.96
CA ALA A 315 -18.40 -15.82 -26.97
C ALA A 315 -18.11 -15.16 -25.61
N ALA A 316 -19.15 -14.67 -24.92
CA ALA A 316 -18.99 -14.13 -23.57
C ALA A 316 -18.60 -15.23 -22.57
N MET A 317 -19.20 -16.41 -22.69
CA MET A 317 -18.89 -17.54 -21.82
C MET A 317 -17.46 -18.05 -22.00
N THR A 318 -16.97 -18.15 -23.26
CA THR A 318 -15.58 -18.52 -23.54
C THR A 318 -14.60 -17.58 -22.85
N ARG A 319 -14.82 -16.26 -22.95
CA ARG A 319 -13.93 -15.28 -22.32
C ARG A 319 -14.07 -15.21 -20.80
N PHE A 320 -15.20 -15.66 -20.27
CA PHE A 320 -15.46 -15.68 -18.84
C PHE A 320 -14.86 -16.93 -18.17
N ALA A 321 -15.06 -18.11 -18.75
CA ALA A 321 -14.77 -19.39 -18.08
C ALA A 321 -14.32 -20.53 -19.01
N SER A 322 -13.83 -20.27 -20.23
CA SER A 322 -13.28 -21.35 -21.09
C SER A 322 -12.20 -22.16 -20.35
N LEU A 323 -12.12 -23.47 -20.55
CA LEU A 323 -10.97 -24.26 -20.10
C LEU A 323 -9.82 -24.30 -21.13
N LYS A 324 -10.11 -23.87 -22.36
CA LYS A 324 -9.15 -23.86 -23.47
C LYS A 324 -8.44 -22.51 -23.54
N TRP A 325 -7.48 -22.29 -22.66
CA TRP A 325 -6.64 -21.09 -22.63
C TRP A 325 -5.14 -21.42 -22.47
N ASP A 326 -4.76 -22.68 -22.59
CA ASP A 326 -3.38 -23.18 -22.52
C ASP A 326 -2.55 -22.91 -23.80
N THR A 327 -3.14 -22.31 -24.83
CA THR A 327 -2.43 -21.99 -26.08
C THR A 327 -1.56 -20.73 -25.93
N GLU A 328 -0.40 -20.69 -26.59
CA GLU A 328 0.70 -19.70 -26.45
C GLU A 328 0.33 -18.20 -26.53
N ASN A 329 -0.92 -17.82 -26.81
CA ASN A 329 -1.38 -16.43 -26.85
C ASN A 329 -2.80 -16.22 -26.31
N ALA A 330 -3.39 -17.21 -25.63
CA ALA A 330 -4.75 -17.09 -25.13
C ALA A 330 -4.78 -16.30 -23.81
N LYS A 331 -5.56 -15.22 -23.78
CA LYS A 331 -5.84 -14.49 -22.53
C LYS A 331 -6.59 -15.41 -21.55
N ILE A 332 -6.08 -15.50 -20.32
CA ILE A 332 -6.71 -16.27 -19.25
C ILE A 332 -8.13 -15.75 -19.00
N PRO A 333 -9.15 -16.62 -18.98
CA PRO A 333 -10.51 -16.22 -18.70
C PRO A 333 -10.69 -15.63 -17.30
N GLN A 334 -11.59 -14.66 -17.20
CA GLN A 334 -11.77 -13.83 -16.00
C GLN A 334 -12.11 -14.62 -14.73
N LEU A 335 -12.81 -15.76 -14.86
CA LEU A 335 -13.12 -16.62 -13.73
C LEU A 335 -11.87 -17.31 -13.18
N TRP A 336 -10.96 -17.76 -14.04
CA TRP A 336 -9.76 -18.50 -13.63
C TRP A 336 -8.71 -17.59 -13.02
N GLN A 337 -8.58 -16.35 -13.52
CA GLN A 337 -7.80 -15.32 -12.83
C GLN A 337 -8.27 -15.17 -11.38
N ASN A 338 -9.59 -15.05 -11.18
CA ASN A 338 -10.19 -14.99 -9.84
C ASN A 338 -9.91 -16.22 -8.99
N VAL A 339 -10.06 -17.42 -9.55
CA VAL A 339 -9.72 -18.68 -8.85
C VAL A 339 -8.27 -18.64 -8.39
N ALA A 340 -7.33 -18.32 -9.29
CA ALA A 340 -5.92 -18.22 -8.96
C ALA A 340 -5.69 -17.27 -7.77
N ARG A 341 -6.40 -16.13 -7.72
CA ARG A 341 -6.31 -15.20 -6.59
C ARG A 341 -6.71 -15.84 -5.26
N TYR A 342 -7.80 -16.60 -5.24
CA TYR A 342 -8.23 -17.26 -4.01
C TYR A 342 -7.27 -18.38 -3.62
N VAL A 343 -6.87 -19.22 -4.56
CA VAL A 343 -6.06 -20.42 -4.28
C VAL A 343 -4.64 -20.05 -3.81
N VAL A 344 -4.02 -18.99 -4.35
CA VAL A 344 -2.68 -18.55 -3.96
C VAL A 344 -2.62 -18.05 -2.51
N HIS A 345 -3.73 -17.51 -1.98
CA HIS A 345 -3.78 -16.90 -0.64
C HIS A 345 -4.45 -17.75 0.43
N LEU A 346 -5.03 -18.89 0.05
CA LEU A 346 -5.63 -19.83 0.98
C LEU A 346 -4.55 -20.77 1.53
N PRO A 347 -4.28 -20.77 2.85
CA PRO A 347 -3.21 -21.58 3.43
C PRO A 347 -3.31 -23.06 3.05
N GLN A 348 -4.52 -23.61 3.03
CA GLN A 348 -4.76 -25.01 2.67
C GLN A 348 -4.31 -25.35 1.23
N TYR A 349 -4.33 -24.39 0.32
CA TYR A 349 -3.91 -24.59 -1.07
C TYR A 349 -2.47 -24.13 -1.32
N SER A 350 -1.99 -23.10 -0.61
CA SER A 350 -0.63 -22.57 -0.77
C SER A 350 0.44 -23.66 -0.65
N LYS A 351 0.37 -24.52 0.38
CA LYS A 351 1.28 -25.64 0.57
C LYS A 351 1.24 -26.62 -0.60
N MET A 352 0.04 -27.00 -1.04
CA MET A 352 -0.15 -27.87 -2.20
C MET A 352 0.41 -27.24 -3.49
N LEU A 353 0.23 -25.94 -3.69
CA LEU A 353 0.75 -25.21 -4.85
C LEU A 353 2.28 -25.18 -4.86
N TYR A 354 2.91 -25.04 -3.71
CA TYR A 354 4.37 -25.13 -3.60
C TYR A 354 4.87 -26.55 -3.87
N GLU A 355 4.22 -27.57 -3.29
CA GLU A 355 4.60 -28.98 -3.48
C GLU A 355 4.41 -29.46 -4.93
N THR A 356 3.43 -28.90 -5.63
CA THR A 356 3.15 -29.21 -7.04
C THR A 356 3.93 -28.35 -8.04
N GLY A 357 4.68 -27.34 -7.58
CA GLY A 357 5.36 -26.38 -8.45
C GLY A 357 4.42 -25.45 -9.24
N LEU A 358 3.14 -25.38 -8.86
CA LEU A 358 2.12 -24.56 -9.54
C LEU A 358 2.02 -23.14 -8.99
N TYR A 359 2.70 -22.83 -7.89
CA TYR A 359 2.62 -21.53 -7.23
C TYR A 359 3.05 -20.37 -8.14
N ASP A 360 4.19 -20.48 -8.82
CA ASP A 360 4.71 -19.42 -9.69
C ASP A 360 3.79 -19.20 -10.90
N THR A 361 3.30 -20.31 -11.48
CA THR A 361 2.33 -20.28 -12.57
C THR A 361 1.07 -19.53 -12.16
N LEU A 362 0.42 -19.90 -11.06
CA LEU A 362 -0.81 -19.22 -10.61
C LEU A 362 -0.57 -17.79 -10.14
N SER A 363 0.59 -17.50 -9.54
CA SER A 363 0.94 -16.14 -9.12
C SER A 363 1.11 -15.22 -10.33
N SER A 364 1.73 -15.71 -11.41
CA SER A 364 1.85 -14.95 -12.65
C SER A 364 0.48 -14.60 -13.26
N MET A 365 -0.52 -15.48 -13.14
CA MET A 365 -1.87 -15.23 -13.65
C MET A 365 -2.57 -14.06 -12.98
N VAL A 366 -2.13 -13.68 -11.78
CA VAL A 366 -2.73 -12.54 -11.07
C VAL A 366 -2.05 -11.22 -11.38
N LEU A 367 -0.77 -11.25 -11.74
CA LEU A 367 -0.01 -10.03 -12.01
C LEU A 367 -0.31 -9.40 -13.39
N GLU A 368 -1.06 -10.08 -14.25
CA GLU A 368 -1.38 -9.66 -15.63
C GLU A 368 -2.69 -8.84 -15.80
N ASP A 369 -3.30 -8.36 -14.72
CA ASP A 369 -4.55 -7.56 -14.79
C ASP A 369 -4.34 -6.06 -15.03
#